data_AF-A0A7J4J1J1-F1
#
_entry.id   AF-A0A7J4J1J1-F1
#
_cell.length_a   1.000
_cell.length_b   1.000
_cell.length_c   1.000
_cell.angle_alpha   90.00
_cell.angle_beta   90.00
_cell.angle_gamma   90.00
#
_symmetry.space_group_name_H-M   'P 1'
#
loop_
_entity.id
_entity.type
_entity.pdbx_description
1 polymer ?
#
loop_
_entity_poly.entity_id
_entity_poly.type
_entity_poly.pdbx_seq_one_letter_code
_entity_poly.pdbx_strand_id
1 'polypeptide(L)'
;MEKTVAICIPTIGNLHWRFAADLMALQLPSNTRVIWQVRTMIDTARNLLVKKALEDVTVTHILMIDDDMTFESDFLLKLIAHDVDIVGGLAFKRTPDYHPCVYKKINSTDDHTPIFPEVFQEVDAIGTGGILIKREVFEKIRYPFFETWYAEDNPDKHFSVDFDFCLKAKAAGLKIFVDPEASMGHIGEAPIVIKQTFLNRMQEIKAKKV
;
A
#
# COMPACT_ATOMS: atom_id res chain seq x y z
N MET A 1 -9.90 -5.20 -23.69
CA MET A 1 -10.56 -6.21 -22.82
C MET A 1 -11.15 -5.49 -21.63
N GLU A 2 -12.33 -5.91 -21.16
CA GLU A 2 -12.90 -5.38 -19.92
C GLU A 2 -11.97 -5.74 -18.75
N LYS A 3 -11.62 -4.76 -17.91
CA LYS A 3 -10.71 -4.98 -16.78
C LYS A 3 -11.48 -5.61 -15.62
N THR A 4 -11.18 -6.87 -15.33
CA THR A 4 -11.63 -7.57 -14.11
C THR A 4 -10.59 -7.37 -13.00
N VAL A 5 -11.00 -6.80 -11.87
CA VAL A 5 -10.12 -6.43 -10.77
C VAL A 5 -10.42 -7.27 -9.53
N ALA A 6 -9.40 -7.87 -8.94
CA ALA A 6 -9.46 -8.45 -7.60
C ALA A 6 -8.88 -7.46 -6.58
N ILE A 7 -9.73 -6.92 -5.71
CA ILE A 7 -9.33 -6.12 -4.55
C ILE A 7 -8.97 -7.07 -3.42
N CYS A 8 -7.69 -7.11 -3.07
CA CYS A 8 -7.10 -8.00 -2.10
C CYS A 8 -6.76 -7.22 -0.83
N ILE A 9 -7.41 -7.59 0.29
CA ILE A 9 -7.29 -6.85 1.55
C ILE A 9 -6.78 -7.80 2.65
N PRO A 10 -5.52 -7.63 3.09
CA PRO A 10 -5.05 -8.26 4.31
C PRO A 10 -5.63 -7.50 5.51
N THR A 11 -6.09 -8.23 6.53
CA THR A 11 -6.63 -7.63 7.75
C THR A 11 -6.34 -8.48 8.98
N ILE A 12 -6.15 -7.84 10.13
CA ILE A 12 -6.09 -8.52 11.43
C ILE A 12 -7.50 -8.82 11.99
N GLY A 13 -8.55 -8.43 11.28
CA GLY A 13 -9.96 -8.65 11.65
C GLY A 13 -10.57 -7.52 12.48
N ASN A 14 -9.89 -6.37 12.59
CA ASN A 14 -10.39 -5.15 13.24
C ASN A 14 -10.42 -4.03 12.20
N LEU A 15 -11.49 -3.99 11.41
CA LEU A 15 -11.62 -3.03 10.31
C LEU A 15 -11.89 -1.63 10.82
N HIS A 16 -11.09 -0.65 10.39
CA HIS A 16 -11.35 0.75 10.72
C HIS A 16 -12.53 1.29 9.89
N TRP A 17 -13.44 2.03 10.52
CA TRP A 17 -14.66 2.50 9.86
C TRP A 17 -14.39 3.45 8.68
N ARG A 18 -13.30 4.23 8.72
CA ARG A 18 -12.89 5.10 7.60
C ARG A 18 -12.53 4.29 6.36
N PHE A 19 -11.68 3.27 6.51
CA PHE A 19 -11.38 2.35 5.42
C PHE A 19 -12.65 1.71 4.86
N ALA A 20 -13.54 1.24 5.73
CA ALA A 20 -14.81 0.64 5.29
C ALA A 20 -15.68 1.65 4.50
N ALA A 21 -15.76 2.90 4.94
CA ALA A 21 -16.48 3.97 4.24
C ALA A 21 -15.89 4.24 2.85
N ASP A 22 -14.55 4.36 2.76
CA ASP A 22 -13.86 4.62 1.49
C ASP A 22 -14.01 3.43 0.53
N LEU A 23 -13.90 2.19 1.04
CA LEU A 23 -14.13 0.98 0.24
C LEU A 23 -15.56 0.91 -0.32
N MET A 24 -16.57 1.31 0.46
CA MET A 24 -17.97 1.37 0.00
C MET A 24 -18.20 2.48 -1.02
N ALA A 25 -17.42 3.56 -0.99
CA ALA A 25 -17.52 4.68 -1.92
C ALA A 25 -16.69 4.48 -3.20
N LEU A 26 -15.79 3.49 -3.23
CA LEU A 26 -14.88 3.26 -4.34
C LEU A 26 -15.65 3.01 -5.65
N GLN A 27 -15.25 3.71 -6.71
CA GLN A 27 -15.79 3.51 -8.05
C GLN A 27 -15.15 2.26 -8.67
N LEU A 28 -15.96 1.22 -8.85
CA LEU A 28 -15.50 -0.09 -9.29
C LEU A 28 -15.85 -0.37 -10.75
N PRO A 29 -14.94 -0.97 -11.54
CA PRO A 29 -15.32 -1.63 -12.78
C PRO A 29 -16.37 -2.73 -12.53
N SER A 30 -17.22 -2.99 -13.52
CA SER A 30 -18.34 -3.95 -13.43
C SER A 30 -17.94 -5.32 -12.89
N ASN A 31 -16.73 -5.79 -13.22
CA ASN A 31 -16.22 -7.11 -12.86
C ASN A 31 -15.19 -7.01 -11.73
N THR A 32 -15.61 -6.54 -10.56
CA THR A 32 -14.75 -6.47 -9.37
C THR A 32 -15.05 -7.59 -8.39
N ARG A 33 -14.00 -8.14 -7.78
CA ARG A 33 -14.06 -9.12 -6.67
C ARG A 33 -13.35 -8.52 -5.47
N VAL A 34 -13.93 -8.64 -4.29
CA VAL A 34 -13.26 -8.25 -3.04
C VAL A 34 -12.90 -9.53 -2.29
N ILE A 35 -11.62 -9.73 -2.04
CA ILE A 35 -11.04 -10.92 -1.44
C ILE A 35 -10.34 -10.50 -0.14
N TRP A 36 -10.73 -11.13 0.95
CA TRP A 36 -10.19 -10.84 2.27
C TRP A 36 -9.29 -11.97 2.74
N GLN A 37 -8.20 -11.61 3.43
CA GLN A 37 -7.38 -12.56 4.17
C GLN A 37 -7.21 -12.08 5.60
N VAL A 38 -7.83 -12.83 6.51
CA VAL A 38 -7.94 -12.45 7.93
C VAL A 38 -6.87 -13.18 8.74
N ARG A 39 -6.17 -12.44 9.62
CA ARG A 39 -5.32 -12.95 10.72
C ARG A 39 -4.21 -13.91 10.30
N THR A 40 -3.23 -13.39 9.58
CA THR A 40 -1.95 -14.09 9.34
C THR A 40 -0.83 -13.07 9.15
N MET A 41 0.42 -13.54 9.06
CA MET A 41 1.57 -12.68 8.77
C MET A 41 1.38 -11.99 7.42
N ILE A 42 1.84 -10.74 7.30
CA ILE A 42 1.53 -9.90 6.14
C ILE A 42 2.04 -10.49 4.82
N ASP A 43 3.22 -11.11 4.82
CA ASP A 43 3.77 -11.86 3.68
C ASP A 43 2.88 -13.03 3.26
N THR A 44 2.48 -13.85 4.22
CA THR A 44 1.59 -14.99 4.02
C THR A 44 0.23 -14.52 3.53
N ALA A 45 -0.29 -13.42 4.09
CA ALA A 45 -1.57 -12.85 3.73
C ALA A 45 -1.58 -12.42 2.26
N ARG A 46 -0.59 -11.64 1.84
CA ARG A 46 -0.47 -11.13 0.47
C ARG A 46 -0.27 -12.27 -0.54
N ASN A 47 0.58 -13.25 -0.23
CA ASN A 47 0.75 -14.42 -1.10
C ASN A 47 -0.54 -15.24 -1.26
N LEU A 48 -1.30 -15.47 -0.18
CA LEU A 48 -2.58 -16.19 -0.25
C LEU A 48 -3.63 -15.40 -1.02
N LEU A 49 -3.69 -14.08 -0.84
CA LEU A 49 -4.58 -13.19 -1.58
C LEU A 49 -4.29 -13.24 -3.08
N VAL A 50 -3.01 -13.16 -3.47
CA VAL A 50 -2.61 -13.29 -4.89
C VAL A 50 -3.02 -14.66 -5.43
N LYS A 51 -2.73 -15.76 -4.71
CA LYS A 51 -3.15 -17.10 -5.15
C LYS A 51 -4.66 -17.20 -5.37
N LYS A 52 -5.47 -16.75 -4.41
CA LYS A 52 -6.93 -16.71 -4.51
C LYS A 52 -7.42 -15.88 -5.69
N ALA A 53 -6.79 -14.72 -5.95
CA ALA A 53 -7.14 -13.89 -7.10
C ALA A 53 -6.80 -14.57 -8.43
N LEU A 54 -5.69 -15.32 -8.49
CA LEU A 54 -5.24 -16.01 -9.71
C LEU A 54 -6.04 -17.28 -10.01
N GLU A 55 -6.75 -17.87 -9.03
CA GLU A 55 -7.69 -18.99 -9.25
C GLU A 55 -8.79 -18.62 -10.24
N ASP A 56 -9.23 -17.36 -10.25
CA ASP A 56 -10.13 -16.83 -11.27
C ASP A 56 -9.32 -16.40 -12.50
N VAL A 57 -9.43 -17.17 -13.58
CA VAL A 57 -8.73 -16.90 -14.86
C VAL A 57 -9.18 -15.60 -15.53
N THR A 58 -10.32 -15.03 -15.13
CA THR A 58 -10.83 -13.78 -15.70
C THR A 58 -10.20 -12.54 -15.07
N VAL A 59 -9.57 -12.67 -13.89
CA VAL A 59 -8.90 -11.56 -13.20
C VAL A 59 -7.71 -11.08 -14.01
N THR A 60 -7.72 -9.79 -14.33
CA THR A 60 -6.67 -9.12 -15.13
C THR A 60 -5.75 -8.24 -14.27
N HIS A 61 -6.26 -7.72 -13.16
CA HIS A 61 -5.51 -6.86 -12.24
C HIS A 61 -5.80 -7.26 -10.79
N ILE A 62 -4.79 -7.13 -9.95
CA ILE A 62 -4.86 -7.33 -8.51
C ILE A 62 -4.55 -5.99 -7.86
N LEU A 63 -5.51 -5.47 -7.11
CA LEU A 63 -5.36 -4.27 -6.30
C LEU A 63 -5.13 -4.68 -4.85
N MET A 64 -3.94 -4.46 -4.32
CA MET A 64 -3.64 -4.69 -2.89
C MET A 64 -3.90 -3.40 -2.12
N ILE A 65 -4.76 -3.46 -1.10
CA ILE A 65 -5.03 -2.32 -0.21
C ILE A 65 -4.99 -2.78 1.25
N ASP A 66 -4.20 -2.11 2.08
CA ASP A 66 -4.15 -2.37 3.53
C ASP A 66 -5.35 -1.73 4.25
N ASP A 67 -5.83 -2.38 5.33
CA ASP A 67 -7.06 -2.00 6.03
C ASP A 67 -6.95 -0.79 6.97
N ASP A 68 -5.76 -0.20 7.07
CA ASP A 68 -5.44 1.05 7.77
C ASP A 68 -5.22 2.24 6.84
N MET A 69 -5.65 2.13 5.57
CA MET A 69 -5.58 3.20 4.59
C MET A 69 -6.91 3.95 4.40
N THR A 70 -6.81 5.16 3.87
CA THR A 70 -7.93 5.98 3.38
C THR A 70 -7.61 6.46 1.96
N PHE A 71 -8.63 6.59 1.12
CA PHE A 71 -8.46 6.89 -0.30
C PHE A 71 -9.72 7.50 -0.90
N GLU A 72 -9.53 8.26 -1.98
CA GLU A 72 -10.62 8.89 -2.71
C GLU A 72 -11.42 7.85 -3.54
N SER A 73 -12.69 8.17 -3.83
CA SER A 73 -13.58 7.27 -4.56
C SER A 73 -13.08 6.90 -5.97
N ASP A 74 -12.24 7.73 -6.58
CA ASP A 74 -11.68 7.54 -7.92
C ASP A 74 -10.30 6.86 -7.91
N PHE A 75 -9.79 6.46 -6.74
CA PHE A 75 -8.46 5.89 -6.54
C PHE A 75 -8.12 4.76 -7.53
N LEU A 76 -8.99 3.75 -7.61
CA LEU A 76 -8.79 2.62 -8.53
C LEU A 76 -8.82 3.05 -9.99
N LEU A 77 -9.70 3.98 -10.36
CA LEU A 77 -9.83 4.45 -11.74
C LEU A 77 -8.58 5.22 -12.20
N LYS A 78 -7.99 6.04 -11.33
CA LYS A 78 -6.70 6.73 -11.57
C LYS A 78 -5.60 5.73 -11.89
N LEU A 79 -5.41 4.72 -11.03
CA LEU A 79 -4.39 3.69 -11.24
C LEU A 79 -4.63 2.89 -12.53
N ILE A 80 -5.88 2.52 -12.81
CA ILE A 80 -6.27 1.78 -14.02
C ILE A 80 -5.98 2.58 -15.29
N ALA A 81 -6.12 3.91 -15.26
CA ALA A 81 -5.99 4.77 -16.44
C ALA A 81 -4.56 4.83 -16.99
N HIS A 82 -3.54 4.61 -16.15
CA HIS A 82 -2.12 4.60 -16.58
C HIS A 82 -1.74 3.41 -17.45
N ASP A 83 -2.47 2.29 -17.34
CA ASP A 83 -2.23 1.05 -18.10
C ASP A 83 -0.79 0.50 -18.06
N VAL A 84 -0.11 0.66 -16.93
CA VAL A 84 1.23 0.10 -16.67
C VAL A 84 1.15 -1.21 -15.87
N ASP A 85 2.23 -1.99 -15.88
CA ASP A 85 2.29 -3.30 -15.21
C ASP A 85 2.12 -3.21 -13.69
N ILE A 86 2.72 -2.19 -13.07
CA ILE A 86 2.72 -1.96 -11.63
C ILE A 86 2.60 -0.46 -11.38
N VAL A 87 1.57 -0.05 -10.63
CA VAL A 87 1.40 1.34 -10.19
C VAL A 87 0.83 1.41 -8.79
N GLY A 88 1.43 2.24 -7.93
CA GLY A 88 0.93 2.52 -6.59
C GLY A 88 0.41 3.95 -6.42
N GLY A 89 -0.48 4.12 -5.45
CA GLY A 89 -0.80 5.44 -4.92
C GLY A 89 0.30 5.98 -4.01
N LEU A 90 0.30 7.30 -3.80
CA LEU A 90 1.19 7.94 -2.84
C LEU A 90 0.69 7.70 -1.41
N ALA A 91 1.42 6.85 -0.68
CA ALA A 91 1.19 6.59 0.74
C ALA A 91 2.34 7.12 1.60
N PHE A 92 2.07 7.34 2.89
CA PHE A 92 3.01 7.87 3.87
C PHE A 92 3.19 6.89 5.03
N LYS A 93 4.33 6.97 5.72
CA LYS A 93 4.51 6.29 7.00
C LYS A 93 3.54 6.84 8.05
N ARG A 94 3.07 5.97 8.95
CA ARG A 94 2.28 6.39 10.13
C ARG A 94 3.13 6.91 11.29
N THR A 95 4.45 6.68 11.25
CA THR A 95 5.38 7.06 12.32
C THR A 95 5.83 8.52 12.23
N PRO A 96 6.31 9.11 13.34
CA PRO A 96 6.83 10.48 13.38
C PRO A 96 8.11 10.65 12.52
N ASP A 97 7.87 10.89 11.24
CA ASP A 97 8.75 11.30 10.14
C ASP A 97 7.88 11.48 8.88
N TYR A 98 6.75 10.74 8.83
CA TYR A 98 5.69 10.83 7.81
C TYR A 98 6.23 10.83 6.38
N HIS A 99 7.39 10.21 6.17
CA HIS A 99 8.01 10.17 4.87
C HIS A 99 7.13 9.38 3.89
N PRO A 100 7.12 9.76 2.60
CA PRO A 100 6.50 8.96 1.56
C PRO A 100 7.06 7.55 1.54
N CYS A 101 6.19 6.57 1.32
CA CYS A 101 6.56 5.18 1.09
C CYS A 101 6.92 4.96 -0.39
N VAL A 102 7.76 5.83 -0.94
CA VAL A 102 8.18 5.85 -2.35
C VAL A 102 9.67 6.07 -2.38
N TYR A 103 10.41 5.22 -3.09
CA TYR A 103 11.86 5.19 -3.00
C TYR A 103 12.54 5.12 -4.37
N LYS A 104 13.69 5.79 -4.48
CA LYS A 104 14.63 5.65 -5.60
C LYS A 104 16.00 5.21 -5.12
N LYS A 105 16.68 4.46 -5.97
CA LYS A 105 18.06 4.02 -5.77
C LYS A 105 19.00 5.18 -6.11
N ILE A 106 19.88 5.55 -5.18
CA ILE A 106 20.80 6.68 -5.36
C ILE A 106 22.12 6.24 -5.99
N ASN A 107 22.62 5.05 -5.66
CA ASN A 107 23.96 4.58 -6.02
C ASN A 107 23.96 3.11 -6.49
N SER A 108 25.15 2.58 -6.82
CA SER A 108 25.34 1.15 -7.11
C SER A 108 25.18 0.25 -5.87
N THR A 109 25.14 0.81 -4.67
CA THR A 109 24.74 0.12 -3.43
C THR A 109 23.22 -0.05 -3.38
N ASP A 110 22.69 -1.06 -2.69
CA ASP A 110 21.24 -1.30 -2.54
C ASP A 110 20.51 -0.29 -1.62
N ASP A 111 21.08 0.91 -1.48
CA ASP A 111 20.52 1.98 -0.68
C ASP A 111 19.41 2.71 -1.44
N HIS A 112 18.22 2.72 -0.84
CA HIS A 112 17.02 3.36 -1.34
C HIS A 112 16.65 4.53 -0.44
N THR A 113 16.39 5.70 -1.05
CA THR A 113 16.04 6.91 -0.30
C THR A 113 14.59 7.30 -0.58
N PRO A 114 13.81 7.69 0.45
CA PRO A 114 12.46 8.16 0.24
C PRO A 114 12.46 9.44 -0.59
N ILE A 115 11.55 9.52 -1.56
CA ILE A 115 11.35 10.70 -2.41
C ILE A 115 9.91 11.18 -2.31
N PHE A 116 9.68 12.46 -2.55
CA PHE A 116 8.34 13.01 -2.72
C PHE A 116 8.02 13.12 -4.22
N PRO A 117 7.14 12.27 -4.78
CA PRO A 117 6.79 12.35 -6.19
C PRO A 117 5.80 13.48 -6.43
N GLU A 118 6.19 14.49 -7.22
CA GLU A 118 5.28 15.58 -7.63
C GLU A 118 4.48 15.24 -8.90
N VAL A 119 4.95 14.26 -9.67
CA VAL A 119 4.33 13.82 -10.92
C VAL A 119 4.32 12.29 -11.00
N PHE A 120 3.43 11.76 -11.84
CA PHE A 120 3.47 10.35 -12.24
C PHE A 120 4.84 10.00 -12.80
N GLN A 121 5.52 9.03 -12.18
CA GLN A 121 6.90 8.70 -12.55
C GLN A 121 7.28 7.27 -12.19
N GLU A 122 8.31 6.77 -12.88
CA GLU A 122 8.96 5.50 -12.55
C GLU A 122 9.79 5.64 -11.26
N VAL A 123 9.74 4.60 -10.42
CA VAL A 123 10.41 4.50 -9.12
C VAL A 123 11.01 3.09 -8.94
N ASP A 124 11.80 2.90 -7.88
CA ASP A 124 12.48 1.62 -7.64
C ASP A 124 11.75 0.76 -6.61
N ALA A 125 11.12 1.39 -5.61
CA ALA A 125 10.26 0.69 -4.65
C ALA A 125 9.12 1.59 -4.15
N ILE A 126 7.98 0.97 -3.82
CA ILE A 126 6.79 1.61 -3.25
C ILE A 126 6.20 0.72 -2.17
N GLY A 127 5.49 1.32 -1.21
CA GLY A 127 4.64 0.56 -0.29
C GLY A 127 3.52 -0.16 -1.05
N THR A 128 3.18 -1.39 -0.63
CA THR A 128 2.18 -2.21 -1.33
C THR A 128 0.81 -2.23 -0.64
N GLY A 129 0.56 -1.27 0.25
CA GLY A 129 -0.75 -1.04 0.88
C GLY A 129 -1.76 -0.27 0.02
N GLY A 130 -1.42 -0.03 -1.26
CA GLY A 130 -2.24 0.71 -2.21
C GLY A 130 -1.68 0.60 -3.63
N ILE A 131 -1.52 -0.62 -4.12
CA ILE A 131 -0.82 -0.92 -5.38
C ILE A 131 -1.71 -1.75 -6.32
N LEU A 132 -1.76 -1.35 -7.58
CA LEU A 132 -2.40 -2.08 -8.67
C LEU A 132 -1.33 -2.81 -9.49
N ILE A 133 -1.52 -4.11 -9.66
CA ILE A 133 -0.56 -5.01 -10.32
C ILE A 133 -1.30 -5.80 -11.39
N LYS A 134 -0.80 -5.80 -12.63
CA LYS A 134 -1.35 -6.65 -13.70
C LYS A 134 -1.11 -8.13 -13.38
N ARG A 135 -2.06 -9.00 -13.72
CA ARG A 135 -1.98 -10.46 -13.50
C ARG A 135 -0.66 -11.05 -14.00
N GLU A 136 -0.25 -10.66 -15.20
CA GLU A 136 0.96 -11.11 -15.90
C GLU A 136 2.28 -10.81 -15.16
N VAL A 137 2.28 -9.87 -14.21
CA VAL A 137 3.44 -9.62 -13.33
C VAL A 137 3.76 -10.85 -12.50
N PHE A 138 2.75 -11.55 -12.00
CA PHE A 138 2.92 -12.75 -11.16
C PHE A 138 3.35 -13.98 -11.96
N GLU A 139 3.32 -13.93 -13.29
CA GLU A 139 3.89 -14.96 -14.16
C GLU A 139 5.40 -14.74 -14.39
N LYS A 140 5.87 -13.50 -14.23
CA LYS A 140 7.28 -13.09 -14.43
C LYS A 140 8.09 -13.11 -13.14
N ILE A 141 7.42 -13.06 -11.97
CA ILE A 141 8.06 -13.07 -10.65
C ILE A 141 7.93 -14.44 -9.99
N ARG A 142 9.01 -14.91 -9.37
CA ARG A 142 9.04 -16.19 -8.65
C ARG A 142 8.22 -16.13 -7.34
N TYR A 143 7.47 -17.19 -7.06
CA TYR A 143 6.86 -17.43 -5.75
C TYR A 143 7.90 -17.84 -4.68
N PRO A 144 7.80 -17.36 -3.42
CA PRO A 144 6.79 -16.44 -2.90
C PRO A 144 6.92 -15.02 -3.46
N PHE A 145 5.80 -14.37 -3.76
CA PHE A 145 5.78 -13.04 -4.36
C PHE A 145 6.17 -11.95 -3.36
N PHE A 146 5.84 -12.19 -2.09
CA PHE A 146 6.01 -11.29 -0.96
C PHE A 146 6.73 -12.04 0.16
N GLU A 147 7.94 -11.64 0.53
CA GLU A 147 8.70 -12.28 1.60
C GLU A 147 9.25 -11.26 2.60
N THR A 148 9.18 -11.61 3.88
CA THR A 148 9.87 -10.87 4.94
C THR A 148 11.22 -11.54 5.19
N TRP A 149 12.31 -10.79 5.06
CA TRP A 149 13.65 -11.29 5.37
C TRP A 149 14.14 -10.66 6.67
N TYR A 150 14.78 -11.46 7.53
CA TYR A 150 15.37 -10.98 8.78
C TYR A 150 16.89 -11.07 8.66
N ALA A 151 17.60 -10.00 9.02
CA ALA A 151 19.05 -10.04 9.09
C ALA A 151 19.49 -10.88 10.30
N GLU A 152 20.35 -11.89 10.08
CA GLU A 152 20.82 -12.78 11.16
C GLU A 152 21.61 -12.02 12.24
N ASP A 153 22.32 -10.97 11.84
CA ASP A 153 23.20 -10.16 12.68
C ASP A 153 22.51 -8.94 13.31
N ASN A 154 21.27 -8.64 12.91
CA ASN A 154 20.51 -7.52 13.44
C ASN A 154 19.00 -7.81 13.42
N PRO A 155 18.41 -8.26 14.54
CA PRO A 155 16.99 -8.60 14.61
C PRO A 155 16.05 -7.40 14.39
N ASP A 156 16.53 -6.17 14.56
CA ASP A 156 15.76 -4.95 14.28
C ASP A 156 15.77 -4.60 12.77
N LYS A 157 16.70 -5.16 12.00
CA LYS A 157 16.74 -5.05 10.54
C LYS A 157 15.99 -6.21 9.91
N HIS A 158 14.80 -5.90 9.44
CA HIS A 158 14.07 -6.75 8.53
C HIS A 158 13.90 -6.04 7.19
N PHE A 159 14.03 -6.80 6.11
CA PHE A 159 13.68 -6.35 4.78
C PHE A 159 12.17 -6.41 4.65
N SER A 160 11.53 -5.27 4.36
CA SER A 160 10.08 -5.24 4.32
C SER A 160 9.56 -6.05 3.14
N VAL A 161 8.39 -6.65 3.36
CA VAL A 161 7.63 -7.38 2.34
C VAL A 161 7.35 -6.55 1.09
N ASP A 162 7.22 -5.22 1.23
CA ASP A 162 7.00 -4.29 0.11
C ASP A 162 8.25 -4.18 -0.77
N PHE A 163 9.42 -4.02 -0.13
CA PHE A 163 10.69 -3.90 -0.83
C PHE A 163 11.05 -5.21 -1.55
N ASP A 164 10.79 -6.37 -0.93
CA ASP A 164 11.03 -7.68 -1.56
C ASP A 164 10.28 -7.84 -2.88
N PHE A 165 8.97 -7.53 -2.88
CA PHE A 165 8.17 -7.56 -4.10
C PHE A 165 8.72 -6.59 -5.17
N CYS A 166 9.03 -5.36 -4.78
CA CYS A 166 9.54 -4.34 -5.72
C CYS A 166 10.88 -4.76 -6.34
N LEU A 167 11.82 -5.27 -5.53
CA LEU A 167 13.11 -5.74 -6.04
C LEU A 167 12.96 -6.94 -6.97
N LYS A 168 12.09 -7.90 -6.64
CA LYS A 168 11.79 -9.03 -7.52
C LYS A 168 11.19 -8.58 -8.85
N ALA A 169 10.29 -7.60 -8.83
CA ALA A 169 9.73 -7.01 -10.03
C ALA A 169 10.82 -6.33 -10.89
N LYS A 170 11.68 -5.51 -10.28
CA LYS A 170 12.80 -4.85 -10.98
C LYS A 170 13.81 -5.86 -11.54
N ALA A 171 14.12 -6.92 -10.80
CA ALA A 171 14.99 -8.01 -11.26
C ALA A 171 14.39 -8.78 -12.45
N ALA A 172 13.06 -8.85 -12.55
CA ALA A 172 12.35 -9.37 -13.72
C ALA A 172 12.24 -8.36 -14.88
N GLY A 173 12.86 -7.18 -14.78
CA GLY A 173 12.84 -6.13 -15.79
C GLY A 173 11.53 -5.34 -15.84
N LEU A 174 10.67 -5.47 -14.83
CA LEU A 174 9.41 -4.73 -14.73
C LEU A 174 9.65 -3.33 -14.20
N LYS A 175 8.77 -2.41 -14.60
CA LYS A 175 8.78 -1.02 -14.15
C LYS A 175 7.70 -0.80 -13.12
N ILE A 176 8.01 0.01 -12.12
CA ILE A 176 7.12 0.37 -11.02
C ILE A 176 6.88 1.86 -11.12
N PHE A 177 5.61 2.25 -11.08
CA PHE A 177 5.21 3.65 -11.14
C PHE A 177 4.48 4.06 -9.86
N VAL A 178 4.51 5.36 -9.59
CA VAL A 178 3.69 6.00 -8.56
C VAL A 178 2.84 7.09 -9.18
N ASP A 179 1.58 7.15 -8.77
CA ASP A 179 0.67 8.25 -9.08
C ASP A 179 0.43 9.12 -7.82
N PRO A 180 0.98 10.34 -7.76
CA PRO A 180 0.77 11.23 -6.62
C PRO A 180 -0.65 11.77 -6.50
N GLU A 181 -1.45 11.77 -7.57
CA GLU A 181 -2.87 12.19 -7.54
C GLU A 181 -3.78 11.08 -6.98
N ALA A 182 -3.29 9.84 -6.95
CA ALA A 182 -3.87 8.72 -6.21
C ALA A 182 -3.30 8.67 -4.78
N SER A 183 -3.32 9.80 -4.08
CA SER A 183 -2.80 9.92 -2.71
C SER A 183 -3.70 9.23 -1.69
N MET A 184 -3.07 8.62 -0.68
CA MET A 184 -3.72 7.86 0.39
C MET A 184 -3.37 8.45 1.75
N GLY A 185 -4.32 8.40 2.68
CA GLY A 185 -4.06 8.72 4.08
C GLY A 185 -3.82 7.45 4.90
N HIS A 186 -2.85 7.48 5.80
CA HIS A 186 -2.59 6.40 6.74
C HIS A 186 -3.32 6.66 8.05
N ILE A 187 -4.18 5.73 8.48
CA ILE A 187 -4.96 5.85 9.72
C ILE A 187 -4.02 5.66 10.91
N GLY A 188 -3.81 6.74 11.67
CA GLY A 188 -3.02 6.72 12.90
C GLY A 188 -3.80 6.25 14.12
N GLU A 189 -3.09 6.04 15.22
CA GLU A 189 -3.69 5.72 16.51
C GLU A 189 -4.40 6.93 17.12
N ALA A 190 -5.59 6.71 17.68
CA ALA A 190 -6.28 7.74 18.43
C ALA A 190 -5.50 8.04 19.73
N PRO A 191 -5.33 9.32 20.11
CA PRO A 191 -4.59 9.67 21.31
C PRO A 191 -5.32 9.16 22.57
N ILE A 192 -4.57 8.77 23.59
CA ILE A 192 -5.15 8.48 24.90
C ILE A 192 -5.64 9.80 25.52
N VAL A 193 -6.96 9.90 25.72
CA VAL A 193 -7.58 11.09 26.30
C VAL A 193 -7.73 10.92 27.81
N ILE A 194 -6.94 11.68 28.56
CA ILE A 194 -7.02 11.76 30.02
C ILE A 194 -7.31 13.18 30.49
N LYS A 195 -7.55 13.34 31.80
CA LYS A 195 -7.73 14.66 32.44
C LYS A 195 -6.65 15.66 32.02
N GLN A 196 -5.39 15.23 31.96
CA GLN A 196 -4.28 16.09 31.55
C GLN A 196 -4.40 16.55 30.09
N THR A 197 -4.81 15.68 29.17
CA THR A 197 -5.08 16.02 27.76
C THR A 197 -6.10 17.15 27.66
N PHE A 198 -7.19 17.07 28.44
CA PHE A 198 -8.20 18.13 28.52
C PHE A 198 -7.66 19.43 29.13
N LEU A 199 -6.94 19.35 30.26
CA LEU A 199 -6.37 20.54 30.91
C LEU A 199 -5.36 21.27 30.02
N ASN A 200 -4.48 20.54 29.33
CA ASN A 200 -3.54 21.11 28.35
C ASN A 200 -4.29 21.84 27.24
N ARG A 201 -5.36 21.23 26.70
CA ARG A 201 -6.19 21.86 25.68
C ARG A 201 -6.85 23.15 26.16
N MET A 202 -7.32 23.18 27.41
CA MET A 202 -7.92 24.39 27.99
C MET A 202 -6.90 25.51 28.19
N GLN A 203 -5.64 25.18 28.48
CA GLN A 203 -4.55 26.15 28.57
C GLN A 203 -4.21 26.74 27.18
N GLU A 204 -4.09 25.91 26.14
CA GLU A 204 -3.88 26.38 24.76
C GLU A 204 -4.97 27.34 24.29
N ILE A 205 -6.24 27.04 24.58
CA ILE A 205 -7.37 27.89 24.19
C ILE A 205 -7.32 29.24 24.91
N LYS A 206 -6.90 29.27 26.18
CA LYS A 206 -6.70 30.53 26.91
C LYS A 206 -5.53 31.33 26.34
N ALA A 207 -4.42 30.68 25.99
CA ALA A 207 -3.24 31.32 25.43
C ALA A 207 -3.49 31.94 24.04
N LYS A 208 -4.40 31.38 23.23
CA LYS A 208 -4.78 31.93 21.91
C LYS A 208 -5.79 33.08 21.96
N LYS A 209 -6.36 33.40 23.13
CA LYS A 209 -7.33 34.49 23.33
C LYS A 209 -6.70 35.77 23.89
N VAL A 210 -5.38 35.79 24.04
CA VAL A 210 -4.55 36.94 24.45
C VAL A 210 -3.74 37.39 23.25
#